data_AF-X1ADP6-F1
#
_entry.id   AF-X1ADP6-F1
#
_cell.length_a   1.000
_cell.length_b   1.000
_cell.length_c   1.000
_cell.angle_alpha   90.00
_cell.angle_beta   90.00
_cell.angle_gamma   90.00
#
_symmetry.space_group_name_H-M   'P 1'
#
loop_
_entity.id
_entity.type
_entity.pdbx_description
1 polymer ?
#
loop_
_entity_poly.entity_id
_entity_poly.type
_entity_poly.pdbx_seq_one_letter_code
_entity_poly.pdbx_strand_id
1 'polypeptide(L)'
;MRDEKGESLTEADCPVTCAIRSGTQSLRRLTICGRTERPVAVDTHALPVVDKDGSITGAILILHDASSEISLEQRCQSLHREATKDSLTKLANRAEFDRVHEMFVTANRQQQMPCSLIILDLDRFKDINDTYGHQAGDDGIISVATLLKSSCRPGDLVARYGGEEFVMLCADCDNAVATRRAEQIRRALSEIFQPKMQGKPVTASFGVTEIQPGDTPETMLRRADRALLMAKAKGRNTVVLEQFRSDIPQLRAYLPQGGLGLCNHAAGGADV
;
A
#
# COMPACT_ATOMS: atom_id res chain seq x y z
N MET A 1 19.02 31.73 2.33
CA MET A 1 18.91 30.47 1.58
C MET A 1 18.69 29.35 2.60
N ARG A 2 17.92 28.34 2.26
CA ARG A 2 17.75 27.15 3.09
C ARG A 2 18.25 25.91 2.36
N ASP A 3 18.70 24.91 3.10
CA ASP A 3 19.08 23.62 2.53
C ASP A 3 17.84 22.80 2.12
N GLU A 4 18.05 21.55 1.68
CA GLU A 4 17.00 20.62 1.26
C GLU A 4 16.04 20.23 2.41
N LYS A 5 16.45 20.43 3.68
CA LYS A 5 15.64 20.16 4.88
C LYS A 5 14.89 21.39 5.37
N GLY A 6 15.10 22.55 4.74
CA GLY A 6 14.48 23.82 5.12
C GLY A 6 15.22 24.54 6.25
N GLU A 7 16.43 24.12 6.59
CA GLU A 7 17.29 24.75 7.60
C GLU A 7 18.07 25.92 6.98
N SER A 8 18.33 26.97 7.75
CA SER A 8 19.12 28.12 7.28
C SER A 8 20.56 27.69 7.00
N LEU A 9 21.06 27.99 5.80
CA LEU A 9 22.44 27.70 5.43
C LEU A 9 23.42 28.53 6.24
N THR A 10 24.46 27.85 6.74
CA THR A 10 25.63 28.52 7.33
C THR A 10 26.59 28.99 6.23
N GLU A 11 27.52 29.88 6.58
CA GLU A 11 28.55 30.33 5.65
C GLU A 11 29.47 29.18 5.19
N ALA A 12 29.66 28.15 6.03
CA ALA A 12 30.46 26.97 5.71
C ALA A 12 29.79 26.07 4.66
N ASP A 13 28.45 26.07 4.62
CA ASP A 13 27.64 25.25 3.71
C ASP A 13 27.21 26.02 2.45
N CYS A 14 27.56 27.30 2.36
CA CYS A 14 27.28 28.14 1.21
C CYS A 14 28.08 27.62 -0.02
N PRO A 15 27.41 27.26 -1.14
CA PRO A 15 28.08 26.68 -2.30
C PRO A 15 29.13 27.62 -2.91
N VAL A 16 28.92 28.93 -2.83
CA VAL A 16 29.90 29.96 -3.26
C VAL A 16 31.14 29.92 -2.38
N THR A 17 30.96 29.90 -1.06
CA THR A 17 32.08 29.82 -0.10
C THR A 17 32.83 28.51 -0.25
N CYS A 18 32.12 27.39 -0.43
CA CYS A 18 32.73 26.09 -0.70
C CYS A 18 33.57 26.13 -1.98
N ALA A 19 33.04 26.70 -3.07
CA ALA A 19 33.74 26.78 -4.33
C ALA A 19 35.01 27.64 -4.25
N ILE A 20 34.94 28.79 -3.57
CA ILE A 20 36.07 29.70 -3.40
C ILE A 20 37.14 29.08 -2.48
N ARG A 21 36.75 28.45 -1.36
CA ARG A 21 37.71 27.87 -0.41
C ARG A 21 38.38 26.61 -0.93
N SER A 22 37.62 25.76 -1.63
CA SER A 22 38.15 24.48 -2.14
C SER A 22 38.85 24.61 -3.49
N GLY A 23 38.59 25.68 -4.24
CA GLY A 23 39.03 25.80 -5.64
C GLY A 23 38.37 24.79 -6.57
N THR A 24 37.29 24.14 -6.15
CA THR A 24 36.54 23.14 -6.94
C THR A 24 35.08 23.52 -7.08
N GLN A 25 34.39 22.94 -8.05
CA GLN A 25 32.95 23.17 -8.21
C GLN A 25 32.15 22.65 -7.02
N SER A 26 31.11 23.39 -6.63
CA SER A 26 30.13 22.97 -5.62
C SER A 26 28.74 22.89 -6.23
N LEU A 27 28.13 21.70 -6.15
CA LEU A 27 26.76 21.43 -6.57
C LEU A 27 25.89 21.17 -5.36
N ARG A 28 24.83 21.95 -5.17
CA ARG A 28 23.84 21.74 -4.09
C ARG A 28 22.45 22.18 -4.49
N ARG A 29 21.42 21.47 -4.02
CA ARG A 29 20.04 21.93 -4.11
C ARG A 29 19.71 22.79 -2.90
N LEU A 30 19.13 23.97 -3.14
CA LEU A 30 18.76 24.92 -2.10
C LEU A 30 17.34 25.41 -2.30
N THR A 31 16.73 25.88 -1.22
CA THR A 31 15.51 26.69 -1.30
C THR A 31 15.89 28.17 -1.19
N ILE A 32 15.56 28.95 -2.21
CA ILE A 32 15.72 30.39 -2.21
C ILE A 32 14.37 31.06 -2.04
N CYS A 33 14.29 32.07 -1.18
CA CYS A 33 13.12 32.92 -1.09
C CYS A 33 13.47 34.25 -1.76
N GLY A 34 12.74 34.58 -2.83
CA GLY A 34 12.86 35.88 -3.47
C GLY A 34 12.14 36.97 -2.68
N ARG A 35 12.09 38.19 -3.25
CA ARG A 35 11.33 39.32 -2.68
C ARG A 35 9.83 39.07 -2.52
N THR A 36 9.29 38.09 -3.24
CA THR A 36 7.89 37.70 -3.21
C THR A 36 7.56 36.71 -2.09
N GLU A 37 8.52 36.42 -1.19
CA GLU A 37 8.46 35.42 -0.10
C GLU A 37 8.13 33.98 -0.55
N ARG A 38 7.87 33.73 -1.83
CA ARG A 38 7.64 32.39 -2.35
C ARG A 38 8.97 31.62 -2.39
N PRO A 39 9.05 30.47 -1.71
CA PRO A 39 10.21 29.60 -1.81
C PRO A 39 10.27 28.95 -3.20
N VAL A 40 11.44 28.96 -3.81
CA VAL A 40 11.77 28.33 -5.09
C VAL A 40 12.92 27.37 -4.83
N ALA A 41 12.75 26.11 -5.24
CA ALA A 41 13.84 25.15 -5.17
C ALA A 41 14.76 25.38 -6.36
N VAL A 42 16.07 25.48 -6.11
CA VAL A 42 17.07 25.71 -7.14
C VAL A 42 18.23 24.75 -7.01
N ASP A 43 18.68 24.21 -8.13
CA ASP A 43 19.97 23.55 -8.23
C ASP A 43 21.04 24.61 -8.43
N THR A 44 21.99 24.65 -7.52
CA THR A 44 23.03 25.67 -7.45
C THR A 44 24.37 25.07 -7.85
N HIS A 45 24.96 25.64 -8.90
CA HIS A 45 26.30 25.29 -9.36
C HIS A 45 27.21 26.50 -9.12
N ALA A 46 28.11 26.37 -8.15
CA ALA A 46 29.13 27.38 -7.89
C ALA A 46 30.46 26.92 -8.49
N LEU A 47 31.01 27.72 -9.39
CA LEU A 47 32.28 27.47 -10.08
C LEU A 47 33.28 28.56 -9.69
N PRO A 48 34.47 28.24 -9.15
CA PRO A 48 35.47 29.26 -8.82
C PRO A 48 36.00 29.93 -10.09
N VAL A 49 36.24 31.23 -10.01
CA VAL A 49 36.89 32.02 -11.06
C VAL A 49 38.34 32.21 -10.66
N VAL A 50 39.24 31.75 -11.52
CA VAL A 50 40.69 31.79 -11.29
C VAL A 50 41.31 32.80 -12.24
N ASP A 51 42.14 33.69 -11.71
CA ASP A 51 42.89 34.67 -12.49
C ASP A 51 44.14 34.03 -13.14
N LYS A 52 44.80 34.74 -14.05
CA LYS A 52 46.00 34.27 -14.77
C LYS A 52 47.13 33.82 -13.83
N ASP A 53 47.19 34.40 -12.64
CA ASP A 53 48.20 34.11 -11.62
C ASP A 53 47.82 32.89 -10.74
N GLY A 54 46.73 32.18 -11.06
CA GLY A 54 46.25 31.01 -10.32
C GLY A 54 45.48 31.34 -9.04
N SER A 55 45.26 32.63 -8.75
CA SER A 55 44.51 33.08 -7.57
C SER A 55 43.00 33.10 -7.84
N ILE A 56 42.19 32.67 -6.87
CA ILE A 56 40.72 32.69 -6.99
C ILE A 56 40.22 34.12 -6.75
N THR A 57 39.60 34.71 -7.76
CA THR A 57 39.05 36.08 -7.73
C THR A 57 37.56 36.10 -7.36
N GLY A 58 36.86 34.98 -7.47
CA GLY A 58 35.45 34.88 -7.09
C GLY A 58 34.84 33.54 -7.47
N ALA A 59 33.52 33.52 -7.65
CA ALA A 59 32.81 32.37 -8.20
C ALA A 59 31.63 32.80 -9.07
N ILE A 60 31.34 32.00 -10.10
CA ILE A 60 30.11 32.07 -10.88
C ILE A 60 29.08 31.18 -10.20
N LEU A 61 27.90 31.72 -9.94
CA LEU A 61 26.76 30.97 -9.41
C LEU A 61 25.71 30.83 -10.51
N ILE A 62 25.47 29.60 -10.94
CA ILE A 62 24.36 29.25 -11.83
C ILE A 62 23.24 28.66 -10.97
N LEU A 63 22.02 29.17 -11.16
CA LEU A 63 20.82 28.71 -10.47
C LEU A 63 19.86 28.17 -11.53
N HIS A 64 19.54 26.89 -11.44
CA HIS A 64 18.47 26.28 -12.23
C HIS A 64 17.24 26.13 -11.36
N ASP A 65 16.07 26.60 -11.81
CA ASP A 65 14.81 26.35 -11.09
C ASP A 65 14.49 24.86 -11.17
N ALA A 66 14.41 24.20 -10.01
CA ALA A 66 14.09 22.78 -9.87
C ALA A 66 12.64 22.57 -9.38
N SER A 67 11.84 23.65 -9.31
CA SER A 67 10.47 23.61 -8.77
C SER A 67 9.54 22.78 -9.64
N SER A 68 9.72 22.79 -10.96
CA SER A 68 8.94 21.98 -11.91
C SER A 68 9.17 20.49 -11.71
N GLU A 69 10.41 20.08 -11.55
CA GLU A 69 10.86 18.71 -11.39
C GLU A 69 10.37 18.15 -10.06
N ILE A 70 10.55 18.90 -8.96
CA ILE A 70 10.04 18.51 -7.65
C ILE A 70 8.51 18.42 -7.66
N SER A 71 7.83 19.40 -8.25
CA SER A 71 6.37 19.39 -8.36
C SER A 71 5.87 18.19 -9.17
N LEU A 72 6.56 17.86 -10.26
CA LEU A 72 6.24 16.69 -11.07
C LEU A 72 6.47 15.39 -10.31
N GLU A 73 7.62 15.23 -9.65
CA GLU A 73 7.94 14.05 -8.83
C GLU A 73 6.93 13.88 -7.69
N GLN A 74 6.61 14.94 -6.96
CA GLN A 74 5.61 14.94 -5.90
C GLN A 74 4.23 14.59 -6.43
N ARG A 75 3.85 15.15 -7.59
CA ARG A 75 2.58 14.84 -8.24
C ARG A 75 2.52 13.39 -8.70
N CYS A 76 3.58 12.88 -9.33
CA CYS A 76 3.70 11.47 -9.70
C CYS A 76 3.62 10.56 -8.48
N GLN A 77 4.28 10.91 -7.38
CA GLN A 77 4.23 10.13 -6.15
C GLN A 77 2.85 10.18 -5.50
N SER A 78 2.18 11.33 -5.50
CA SER A 78 0.81 11.47 -5.00
C SER A 78 -0.16 10.65 -5.85
N LEU A 79 -0.10 10.79 -7.17
CA LEU A 79 -0.92 10.02 -8.11
C LEU A 79 -0.69 8.52 -7.96
N HIS A 80 0.56 8.10 -7.79
CA HIS A 80 0.89 6.70 -7.54
C HIS A 80 0.30 6.20 -6.22
N ARG A 81 0.39 7.00 -5.14
CA ARG A 81 -0.22 6.66 -3.84
C ARG A 81 -1.74 6.57 -3.95
N GLU A 82 -2.39 7.53 -4.60
CA GLU A 82 -3.84 7.53 -4.82
C GLU A 82 -4.30 6.35 -5.68
N ALA A 83 -3.50 5.98 -6.69
CA ALA A 83 -3.80 4.86 -7.57
C ALA A 83 -3.59 3.49 -6.92
N THR A 84 -2.75 3.39 -5.87
CA THR A 84 -2.36 2.10 -5.27
C THR A 84 -2.84 1.89 -3.84
N LYS A 85 -3.36 2.93 -3.17
CA LYS A 85 -3.76 2.86 -1.76
C LYS A 85 -5.26 3.08 -1.57
N ASP A 86 -5.81 2.40 -0.58
CA ASP A 86 -7.17 2.65 -0.11
C ASP A 86 -7.22 3.95 0.72
N SER A 87 -8.25 4.76 0.50
CA SER A 87 -8.35 6.11 1.07
C SER A 87 -8.59 6.09 2.58
N LEU A 88 -9.30 5.09 3.11
CA LEU A 88 -9.64 4.97 4.53
C LEU A 88 -8.49 4.32 5.32
N THR A 89 -7.98 3.20 4.84
CA THR A 89 -7.05 2.33 5.58
C THR A 89 -5.57 2.59 5.27
N LYS A 90 -5.29 3.26 4.14
CA LYS A 90 -3.93 3.46 3.59
C LYS A 90 -3.18 2.15 3.30
N LEU A 91 -3.86 1.01 3.29
CA LEU A 91 -3.36 -0.25 2.76
C LEU A 91 -3.33 -0.21 1.24
N ALA A 92 -2.77 -1.22 0.60
CA ALA A 92 -2.95 -1.38 -0.84
C ALA A 92 -4.44 -1.47 -1.18
N ASN A 93 -4.84 -0.92 -2.32
CA ASN A 93 -6.20 -1.11 -2.83
C ASN A 93 -6.27 -2.40 -3.67
N ARG A 94 -7.47 -2.73 -4.15
CA ARG A 94 -7.70 -3.89 -5.00
C ARG A 94 -6.83 -3.92 -6.26
N ALA A 95 -6.68 -2.79 -6.95
CA ALA A 95 -5.88 -2.73 -8.17
C ALA A 95 -4.41 -3.10 -7.91
N GLU A 96 -3.83 -2.60 -6.82
CA GLU A 96 -2.47 -2.94 -6.43
C GLU A 96 -2.35 -4.40 -5.96
N PHE A 97 -3.37 -4.94 -5.27
CA PHE A 97 -3.41 -6.36 -4.96
C PHE A 97 -3.41 -7.23 -6.21
N ASP A 98 -4.28 -6.96 -7.19
CA ASP A 98 -4.39 -7.76 -8.41
C ASP A 98 -3.05 -7.78 -9.16
N ARG A 99 -2.40 -6.62 -9.27
CA ARG A 99 -1.07 -6.46 -9.88
C ARG A 99 0.00 -7.30 -9.18
N VAL A 100 0.06 -7.24 -7.85
CA VAL A 100 1.09 -7.97 -7.07
C VAL A 100 0.79 -9.47 -7.01
N HIS A 101 -0.48 -9.86 -6.94
CA HIS A 101 -0.89 -11.26 -6.94
C HIS A 101 -0.43 -11.97 -8.21
N GLU A 102 -0.55 -11.33 -9.37
CA GLU A 102 -0.03 -11.85 -10.64
C GLU A 102 1.50 -12.06 -10.60
N MET A 103 2.24 -11.16 -9.96
CA MET A 103 3.68 -11.30 -9.78
C MET A 103 4.03 -12.53 -8.91
N PHE A 104 3.29 -12.77 -7.84
CA PHE A 104 3.50 -13.92 -6.95
C PHE A 104 3.22 -15.25 -7.66
N VAL A 105 2.12 -15.31 -8.42
CA VAL A 105 1.79 -16.50 -9.23
C VAL A 105 2.88 -16.77 -10.26
N THR A 106 3.38 -15.72 -10.92
CA THR A 106 4.47 -15.83 -11.90
C THR A 106 5.77 -16.30 -11.24
N ALA A 107 6.11 -15.76 -10.08
CA ALA A 107 7.31 -16.15 -9.33
C ALA A 107 7.25 -17.62 -8.87
N ASN A 108 6.10 -18.09 -8.39
CA ASN A 108 5.91 -19.51 -8.08
C ASN A 108 6.09 -20.40 -9.32
N ARG A 109 5.51 -20.03 -10.47
CA ARG A 109 5.67 -20.80 -11.71
C ARG A 109 7.14 -20.93 -12.14
N GLN A 110 7.93 -19.87 -11.97
CA GLN A 110 9.33 -19.83 -12.39
C GLN A 110 10.31 -20.46 -11.39
N GLN A 111 10.06 -20.26 -10.09
CA GLN A 111 11.04 -20.54 -9.02
C GLN A 111 10.53 -21.50 -7.94
N GLN A 112 9.28 -21.99 -8.07
CA GLN A 112 8.62 -22.86 -7.09
C GLN A 112 8.60 -22.28 -5.67
N MET A 113 8.63 -20.95 -5.52
CA MET A 113 8.55 -20.31 -4.21
C MET A 113 7.14 -20.48 -3.62
N PRO A 114 7.01 -20.94 -2.36
CA PRO A 114 5.71 -21.06 -1.71
C PRO A 114 5.11 -19.68 -1.47
N CYS A 115 3.82 -19.55 -1.74
CA CYS A 115 3.04 -18.34 -1.48
C CYS A 115 1.68 -18.75 -0.93
N SER A 116 1.22 -18.05 0.10
CA SER A 116 -0.13 -18.22 0.63
C SER A 116 -0.95 -16.95 0.53
N LEU A 117 -2.23 -17.11 0.26
CA LEU A 117 -3.23 -16.06 0.28
C LEU A 117 -4.15 -16.28 1.48
N ILE A 118 -4.33 -15.23 2.26
CA ILE A 118 -5.32 -15.13 3.32
C ILE A 118 -6.34 -14.10 2.87
N ILE A 119 -7.60 -14.49 2.78
CA ILE A 119 -8.72 -13.56 2.62
C ILE A 119 -9.50 -13.51 3.94
N LEU A 120 -9.93 -12.32 4.33
CA LEU A 120 -10.73 -12.13 5.53
C LEU A 120 -11.84 -11.11 5.30
N ASP A 121 -12.91 -11.26 6.07
CA ASP A 121 -14.10 -10.44 6.00
C ASP A 121 -14.63 -10.21 7.42
N LEU A 122 -14.97 -8.95 7.73
CA LEU A 122 -15.49 -8.59 9.05
C LEU A 122 -16.86 -9.22 9.27
N ASP A 123 -16.99 -9.95 10.37
CA ASP A 123 -18.22 -10.63 10.70
C ASP A 123 -19.32 -9.63 11.07
N ARG A 124 -20.47 -9.77 10.41
CA ARG A 124 -21.68 -8.97 10.70
C ARG A 124 -21.44 -7.47 10.59
N PHE A 125 -20.60 -7.03 9.63
CA PHE A 125 -20.27 -5.63 9.46
C PHE A 125 -21.50 -4.73 9.21
N LYS A 126 -22.49 -5.25 8.47
CA LYS A 126 -23.78 -4.57 8.31
C LYS A 126 -24.47 -4.32 9.66
N ASP A 127 -24.55 -5.32 10.53
CA ASP A 127 -25.17 -5.18 11.86
C ASP A 127 -24.43 -4.15 12.72
N ILE A 128 -23.09 -4.06 12.59
CA ILE A 128 -22.27 -3.04 13.25
C ILE A 128 -22.67 -1.65 12.77
N ASN A 129 -22.77 -1.43 11.45
CA ASN A 129 -23.18 -0.15 10.88
C ASN A 129 -24.60 0.22 11.29
N ASP A 130 -25.53 -0.73 11.23
CA ASP A 130 -26.94 -0.51 11.54
C ASP A 130 -27.14 -0.21 13.05
N THR A 131 -26.31 -0.78 13.92
CA THR A 131 -26.41 -0.61 15.39
C THR A 131 -25.63 0.61 15.92
N TYR A 132 -24.43 0.84 15.41
CA TYR A 132 -23.47 1.81 15.97
C TYR A 132 -23.15 2.97 15.01
N GLY A 133 -23.67 2.93 13.78
CA GLY A 133 -23.45 3.92 12.74
C GLY A 133 -22.17 3.69 11.93
N HIS A 134 -22.12 4.27 10.72
CA HIS A 134 -21.01 4.10 9.77
C HIS A 134 -19.64 4.49 10.33
N GLN A 135 -19.57 5.52 11.19
CA GLN A 135 -18.31 5.90 11.82
C GLN A 135 -17.73 4.80 12.72
N ALA A 136 -18.59 4.01 13.38
CA ALA A 136 -18.12 2.86 14.16
C ALA A 136 -17.63 1.74 13.23
N GLY A 137 -18.32 1.51 12.11
CA GLY A 137 -17.85 0.60 11.06
C GLY A 137 -16.47 0.98 10.53
N ASP A 138 -16.27 2.26 10.20
CA ASP A 138 -14.98 2.79 9.75
C ASP A 138 -13.87 2.56 10.78
N ASP A 139 -14.14 2.81 12.07
CA ASP A 139 -13.19 2.55 13.16
C ASP A 139 -12.82 1.05 13.25
N GLY A 140 -13.80 0.15 13.03
CA GLY A 140 -13.58 -1.29 12.94
C GLY A 140 -12.67 -1.67 11.77
N ILE A 141 -12.92 -1.10 10.59
CA ILE A 141 -12.10 -1.30 9.38
C ILE A 141 -10.66 -0.80 9.62
N ILE A 142 -10.50 0.40 10.20
CA ILE A 142 -9.19 0.98 10.51
C ILE A 142 -8.43 0.10 11.52
N SER A 143 -9.14 -0.47 12.50
CA SER A 143 -8.54 -1.37 13.49
C SER A 143 -8.01 -2.65 12.85
N VAL A 144 -8.80 -3.28 11.98
CA VAL A 144 -8.37 -4.44 11.19
C VAL A 144 -7.16 -4.09 10.33
N ALA A 145 -7.22 -2.97 9.61
CA ALA A 145 -6.13 -2.54 8.74
C ALA A 145 -4.82 -2.33 9.50
N THR A 146 -4.89 -1.69 10.67
CA THR A 146 -3.74 -1.44 11.54
C THR A 146 -3.12 -2.75 12.04
N LEU A 147 -3.95 -3.70 12.46
CA LEU A 147 -3.51 -5.01 12.91
C LEU A 147 -2.86 -5.84 11.79
N LEU A 148 -3.45 -5.83 10.59
CA LEU A 148 -2.88 -6.53 9.44
C LEU A 148 -1.54 -5.92 9.04
N LYS A 149 -1.44 -4.58 9.04
CA LYS A 149 -0.20 -3.87 8.72
C LYS A 149 0.92 -4.18 9.72
N SER A 150 0.63 -4.25 11.02
CA SER A 150 1.64 -4.61 12.03
C SER A 150 2.03 -6.09 11.97
N SER A 151 1.15 -6.95 11.48
CA SER A 151 1.39 -8.38 11.27
C SER A 151 2.08 -8.70 9.94
N CYS A 152 2.23 -7.70 9.07
CA CYS A 152 2.82 -7.80 7.73
C CYS A 152 4.35 -7.84 7.80
N ARG A 153 4.99 -8.82 7.15
CA ARG A 153 6.45 -8.93 7.08
C ARG A 153 6.97 -8.26 5.81
N PRO A 154 8.28 -7.95 5.75
CA PRO A 154 8.92 -7.62 4.48
C PRO A 154 8.66 -8.72 3.45
N GLY A 155 8.19 -8.33 2.26
CA GLY A 155 7.82 -9.26 1.19
C GLY A 155 6.34 -9.63 1.14
N ASP A 156 5.58 -9.45 2.23
CA ASP A 156 4.12 -9.64 2.20
C ASP A 156 3.41 -8.40 1.61
N LEU A 157 2.16 -8.60 1.17
CA LEU A 157 1.25 -7.50 0.84
C LEU A 157 -0.04 -7.63 1.63
N VAL A 158 -0.51 -6.53 2.19
CA VAL A 158 -1.88 -6.41 2.73
C VAL A 158 -2.64 -5.37 1.92
N ALA A 159 -3.85 -5.73 1.49
CA ALA A 159 -4.75 -4.84 0.76
C ALA A 159 -6.17 -4.89 1.29
N ARG A 160 -6.89 -3.78 1.13
CA ARG A 160 -8.35 -3.75 1.25
C ARG A 160 -8.93 -4.10 -0.11
N TYR A 161 -9.60 -5.24 -0.20
CA TYR A 161 -10.08 -5.81 -1.45
C TYR A 161 -11.53 -5.38 -1.76
N GLY A 162 -12.34 -5.21 -0.73
CA GLY A 162 -13.74 -4.80 -0.80
C GLY A 162 -14.13 -3.82 0.32
N GLY A 163 -15.43 -3.67 0.55
CA GLY A 163 -15.95 -2.79 1.60
C GLY A 163 -15.44 -3.17 2.99
N GLU A 164 -15.65 -4.43 3.37
CA GLU A 164 -15.26 -5.03 4.65
C GLU A 164 -14.28 -6.21 4.49
N GLU A 165 -13.74 -6.37 3.28
CA GLU A 165 -12.89 -7.50 2.90
C GLU A 165 -11.43 -7.07 2.75
N PHE A 166 -10.53 -7.87 3.30
CA PHE A 166 -9.09 -7.68 3.20
C PHE A 166 -8.43 -8.95 2.70
N VAL A 167 -7.27 -8.76 2.08
CA VAL A 167 -6.43 -9.83 1.56
C VAL A 167 -5.00 -9.62 2.03
N MET A 168 -4.32 -10.73 2.29
CA MET A 168 -2.91 -10.76 2.63
C MET A 168 -2.20 -11.82 1.79
N LEU A 169 -1.26 -11.39 0.95
CA LEU A 169 -0.32 -12.25 0.23
C LEU A 169 0.90 -12.44 1.11
N CYS A 170 1.21 -13.69 1.41
CA CYS A 170 2.34 -14.10 2.24
C CYS A 170 3.42 -14.72 1.35
N ALA A 171 4.57 -14.04 1.24
CA ALA A 171 5.71 -14.56 0.49
C ALA A 171 6.44 -15.63 1.30
N ASP A 172 7.01 -16.63 0.62
CA ASP A 172 7.78 -17.72 1.21
C ASP A 172 7.04 -18.37 2.39
N CYS A 173 5.76 -18.69 2.17
CA CYS A 173 4.83 -19.03 3.24
C CYS A 173 3.93 -20.20 2.83
N ASP A 174 4.08 -21.33 3.53
CA ASP A 174 3.23 -22.51 3.38
C ASP A 174 1.88 -22.35 4.09
N ASN A 175 0.96 -23.28 3.83
CA ASN A 175 -0.35 -23.33 4.47
C ASN A 175 -0.29 -23.34 6.01
N ALA A 176 0.67 -24.03 6.62
CA ALA A 176 0.74 -24.19 8.06
C ALA A 176 1.16 -22.86 8.73
N VAL A 177 2.14 -22.17 8.17
CA VAL A 177 2.58 -20.84 8.59
C VAL A 177 1.45 -19.83 8.36
N ALA A 178 0.84 -19.81 7.17
CA ALA A 178 -0.24 -18.89 6.84
C ALA A 178 -1.44 -19.07 7.78
N THR A 179 -1.84 -20.32 8.07
CA THR A 179 -2.93 -20.62 9.00
C THR A 179 -2.61 -20.15 10.41
N ARG A 180 -1.38 -20.37 10.90
CA ARG A 180 -0.96 -19.86 12.22
C ARG A 180 -1.01 -18.33 12.27
N ARG A 181 -0.57 -17.65 11.22
CA ARG A 181 -0.61 -16.17 11.14
C ARG A 181 -2.04 -15.66 11.13
N ALA A 182 -2.91 -16.24 10.30
CA ALA A 182 -4.34 -15.91 10.28
C ALA A 182 -4.97 -16.07 11.67
N GLU A 183 -4.59 -17.13 12.39
CA GLU A 183 -5.15 -17.41 13.71
C GLU A 183 -4.62 -16.47 14.80
N GLN A 184 -3.37 -16.03 14.70
CA GLN A 184 -2.83 -14.96 15.55
C GLN A 184 -3.57 -13.65 15.33
N ILE A 185 -3.79 -13.27 14.06
CA ILE A 185 -4.53 -12.07 13.69
C ILE A 185 -5.98 -12.14 14.20
N ARG A 186 -6.66 -13.27 14.00
CA ARG A 186 -8.04 -13.48 14.47
C ARG A 186 -8.18 -13.30 15.98
N ARG A 187 -7.27 -13.89 16.75
CA ARG A 187 -7.27 -13.77 18.22
C ARG A 187 -7.01 -12.34 18.66
N ALA A 188 -5.96 -11.72 18.13
CA ALA A 188 -5.64 -10.34 18.43
C ALA A 188 -6.80 -9.39 18.09
N LEU A 189 -7.46 -9.58 16.95
CA LEU A 189 -8.62 -8.77 16.56
C LEU A 189 -9.78 -8.88 17.56
N SER A 190 -10.04 -10.09 18.06
CA SER A 190 -11.07 -10.36 19.05
C SER A 190 -10.78 -9.73 20.43
N GLU A 191 -9.58 -9.18 20.64
CA GLU A 191 -9.16 -8.51 21.88
C GLU A 191 -9.12 -6.98 21.74
N ILE A 192 -9.30 -6.44 20.52
CA ILE A 192 -9.26 -4.98 20.30
C ILE A 192 -10.54 -4.34 20.82
N PHE A 193 -10.38 -3.50 21.85
CA PHE A 193 -11.44 -2.67 22.38
C PHE A 193 -11.89 -1.60 21.38
N GLN A 194 -13.19 -1.53 21.09
CA GLN A 194 -13.79 -0.52 20.20
C GLN A 194 -14.64 0.47 21.00
N PRO A 195 -14.17 1.71 21.24
CA PRO A 195 -14.90 2.69 22.07
C PRO A 195 -16.32 2.97 21.57
N LYS A 196 -16.50 3.13 20.25
CA LYS A 196 -17.81 3.42 19.64
C LYS A 196 -18.76 2.23 19.60
N MET A 197 -18.27 1.02 19.88
CA MET A 197 -19.06 -0.21 19.99
C MET A 197 -19.23 -0.66 21.44
N GLN A 198 -19.15 0.28 22.40
CA GLN A 198 -19.26 0.01 23.84
C GLN A 198 -18.21 -0.99 24.33
N GLY A 199 -17.02 -0.98 23.72
CA GLY A 199 -15.93 -1.88 24.04
C GLY A 199 -16.03 -3.28 23.45
N LYS A 200 -17.08 -3.58 22.67
CA LYS A 200 -17.19 -4.87 21.99
C LYS A 200 -16.16 -4.97 20.86
N PRO A 201 -15.39 -6.07 20.77
CA PRO A 201 -14.46 -6.26 19.67
C PRO A 201 -15.21 -6.55 18.37
N VAL A 202 -14.56 -6.24 17.25
CA VAL A 202 -14.95 -6.80 15.95
C VAL A 202 -14.35 -8.19 15.80
N THR A 203 -15.01 -9.07 15.05
CA THR A 203 -14.43 -10.36 14.66
C THR A 203 -14.38 -10.46 13.15
N ALA A 204 -13.58 -11.39 12.63
CA ALA A 204 -13.50 -11.65 11.20
C ALA A 204 -13.42 -13.17 10.96
N SER A 205 -13.91 -13.58 9.80
CA SER A 205 -13.72 -14.93 9.29
C SER A 205 -12.58 -14.94 8.29
N PHE A 206 -11.81 -16.03 8.22
CA PHE A 206 -10.60 -16.12 7.41
C PHE A 206 -10.61 -17.37 6.53
N GLY A 207 -10.34 -17.18 5.24
CA GLY A 207 -10.03 -18.25 4.29
C GLY A 207 -8.54 -18.24 3.96
N VAL A 208 -7.89 -19.40 4.07
CA VAL A 208 -6.44 -19.54 3.81
C VAL A 208 -6.21 -20.54 2.70
N THR A 209 -5.27 -20.25 1.80
CA THR A 209 -4.86 -21.15 0.74
C THR A 209 -3.41 -20.91 0.33
N GLU A 210 -2.65 -21.96 0.08
CA GLU A 210 -1.31 -21.92 -0.52
C GLU A 210 -1.40 -22.19 -2.00
N ILE A 211 -0.61 -21.48 -2.80
CA ILE A 211 -0.52 -21.61 -4.25
C ILE A 211 -0.23 -23.07 -4.66
N GLN A 212 -0.92 -23.54 -5.70
CA GLN A 212 -0.75 -24.88 -6.26
C GLN A 212 -0.18 -24.83 -7.68
N PRO A 213 0.52 -25.89 -8.12
CA PRO A 213 0.99 -25.99 -9.49
C PRO A 213 -0.18 -25.81 -10.48
N GLY A 214 -0.02 -24.87 -11.42
CA GLY A 214 -1.03 -24.56 -12.43
C GLY A 214 -2.04 -23.49 -12.02
N ASP A 215 -1.97 -22.95 -10.79
CA ASP A 215 -2.84 -21.85 -10.39
C ASP A 215 -2.63 -20.60 -11.26
N THR A 216 -3.74 -19.93 -11.56
CA THR A 216 -3.84 -18.51 -11.93
C THR A 216 -4.25 -17.68 -10.71
N PRO A 217 -4.07 -16.34 -10.73
CA PRO A 217 -4.56 -15.47 -9.67
C PRO A 217 -6.04 -15.71 -9.33
N GLU A 218 -6.89 -15.90 -10.35
CA GLU A 218 -8.33 -16.14 -10.18
C GLU A 218 -8.61 -17.48 -9.49
N THR A 219 -7.89 -18.54 -9.87
CA THR A 219 -8.09 -19.86 -9.28
C THR A 219 -7.67 -19.91 -7.81
N MET A 220 -6.56 -19.24 -7.46
CA MET A 220 -6.07 -19.13 -6.08
C MET A 220 -7.02 -18.29 -5.23
N LEU A 221 -7.46 -17.13 -5.75
CA LEU A 221 -8.42 -16.26 -5.06
C LEU A 221 -9.75 -16.98 -4.79
N ARG A 222 -10.29 -17.68 -5.80
CA ARG A 222 -11.53 -18.47 -5.67
C ARG A 222 -11.41 -19.57 -4.60
N ARG A 223 -10.23 -20.15 -4.45
CA ARG A 223 -9.96 -21.19 -3.44
C ARG A 223 -9.93 -20.60 -2.02
N ALA A 224 -9.32 -19.42 -1.86
CA ALA A 224 -9.37 -18.65 -0.62
C ALA A 224 -10.80 -18.24 -0.25
N ASP A 225 -11.57 -17.73 -1.22
CA ASP A 225 -12.96 -17.30 -1.04
C ASP A 225 -13.88 -18.46 -0.61
N ARG A 226 -13.71 -19.65 -1.21
CA ARG A 226 -14.43 -20.85 -0.76
C ARG A 226 -14.12 -21.18 0.70
N ALA A 227 -12.87 -21.07 1.12
CA ALA A 227 -12.49 -21.31 2.51
C ALA A 227 -13.10 -20.25 3.45
N LEU A 228 -13.17 -18.99 3.03
CA LEU A 228 -13.84 -17.92 3.79
C LEU A 228 -15.34 -18.17 3.94
N LEU A 229 -16.02 -18.60 2.87
CA LEU A 229 -17.43 -18.98 2.93
C LEU A 229 -17.64 -20.11 3.95
N MET A 230 -16.75 -21.12 3.95
CA MET A 230 -16.78 -22.21 4.93
C MET A 230 -16.54 -21.71 6.36
N ALA A 231 -15.65 -20.73 6.57
CA ALA A 231 -15.44 -20.11 7.87
C ALA A 231 -16.72 -19.42 8.38
N LYS A 232 -17.39 -18.64 7.52
CA LYS A 232 -18.67 -18.01 7.84
C LYS A 232 -19.76 -19.05 8.18
N ALA A 233 -19.82 -20.15 7.42
CA ALA A 233 -20.78 -21.24 7.64
C ALA A 233 -20.52 -22.04 8.93
N LYS A 234 -19.26 -22.12 9.39
CA LYS A 234 -18.88 -22.80 10.65
C LYS A 234 -19.16 -21.99 11.92
N GLY A 235 -19.82 -20.84 11.79
CA GLY A 235 -20.17 -19.99 12.94
C GLY A 235 -19.37 -18.70 13.05
N ARG A 236 -18.58 -18.34 12.03
CA ARG A 236 -17.75 -17.12 11.98
C ARG A 236 -16.64 -17.11 13.03
N ASN A 237 -15.87 -16.01 13.12
CA ASN A 237 -14.71 -15.87 13.99
C ASN A 237 -13.81 -17.12 13.99
N THR A 238 -13.49 -17.61 12.79
CA THR A 238 -12.67 -18.82 12.61
C THR A 238 -11.79 -18.69 11.38
N VAL A 239 -10.68 -19.42 11.41
CA VAL A 239 -9.83 -19.66 10.25
C VAL A 239 -10.21 -20.99 9.62
N VAL A 240 -10.37 -21.01 8.30
CA VAL A 240 -10.49 -22.24 7.53
C VAL A 240 -9.39 -22.26 6.49
N LEU A 241 -8.54 -23.27 6.58
CA LEU A 241 -7.65 -23.65 5.51
C LEU A 241 -8.45 -24.39 4.45
N GLU A 242 -8.24 -24.03 3.18
CA GLU A 242 -8.78 -24.80 2.09
C GLU A 242 -8.17 -26.20 2.10
N GLN A 243 -9.03 -27.21 2.25
CA GLN A 243 -8.65 -28.61 2.16
C GLN A 243 -9.16 -29.14 0.83
N PHE A 244 -8.24 -29.60 -0.01
CA PHE A 244 -8.58 -30.36 -1.19
C PHE A 244 -9.41 -31.58 -0.76
N ARG A 245 -10.72 -31.54 -1.00
CA ARG A 245 -11.60 -32.70 -0.85
C ARG A 245 -11.94 -33.19 -2.25
N SER A 246 -11.46 -34.38 -2.59
CA SER A 246 -11.83 -35.11 -3.80
C SER A 246 -13.34 -35.46 -3.85
N ASP A 247 -14.05 -35.38 -2.72
CA ASP A 247 -15.38 -35.98 -2.57
C ASP A 247 -16.46 -35.02 -2.05
N ILE A 248 -16.69 -33.86 -2.69
CA ILE A 248 -17.93 -33.10 -2.44
C ILE A 248 -18.65 -32.78 -3.77
N PRO A 249 -19.75 -33.48 -4.08
CA PRO A 249 -20.73 -33.00 -5.04
C PRO A 249 -21.47 -31.78 -4.49
N GLN A 250 -21.43 -30.68 -5.25
CA GLN A 250 -22.45 -29.60 -5.28
C GLN A 250 -22.52 -28.62 -4.08
N LEU A 251 -21.62 -27.64 -4.06
CA LEU A 251 -21.85 -26.32 -3.43
C LEU A 251 -22.52 -25.34 -4.43
N ARG A 252 -23.62 -25.78 -5.06
CA ARG A 252 -24.40 -24.96 -6.00
C ARG A 252 -25.55 -24.18 -5.34
N ALA A 253 -25.73 -24.30 -4.02
CA ALA A 253 -26.90 -23.79 -3.30
C ALA A 253 -26.66 -22.50 -2.47
N TYR A 254 -25.46 -21.92 -2.47
CA TYR A 254 -25.13 -20.72 -1.68
C TYR A 254 -24.66 -19.51 -2.50
N LEU A 255 -24.65 -19.60 -3.83
CA LEU A 255 -24.54 -18.40 -4.67
C LEU A 255 -25.93 -17.77 -4.78
N PRO A 256 -26.14 -16.51 -4.36
CA PRO A 256 -27.35 -15.81 -4.76
C PRO A 256 -27.34 -15.72 -6.29
N GLN A 257 -28.38 -16.28 -6.92
CA GLN A 257 -28.65 -15.98 -8.32
C GLN A 257 -29.02 -14.50 -8.41
N GLY A 258 -28.04 -13.65 -8.71
CA GLY A 258 -28.26 -12.20 -8.79
C GLY A 258 -26.97 -11.40 -8.87
N GLY A 259 -26.48 -11.19 -10.10
CA GLY A 259 -25.81 -9.95 -10.52
C GLY A 259 -24.48 -9.58 -9.89
N LEU A 260 -23.37 -10.11 -10.41
CA LEU A 260 -22.17 -9.29 -10.59
C LEU A 260 -22.51 -8.24 -11.65
N GLY A 261 -22.91 -7.05 -11.19
CA GLY A 261 -23.01 -5.85 -12.01
C GLY A 261 -21.62 -5.47 -12.50
N LEU A 262 -21.22 -6.05 -13.64
CA LEU A 262 -20.16 -5.53 -14.49
C LEU A 262 -20.62 -4.17 -15.02
N CYS A 263 -20.23 -3.08 -14.34
CA CYS A 263 -20.29 -1.76 -14.94
C CYS A 263 -19.20 -1.67 -16.02
N ASN A 264 -19.55 -2.14 -17.22
CA ASN A 264 -18.92 -1.74 -18.46
C ASN A 264 -19.26 -0.26 -18.71
N HIS A 265 -18.27 0.61 -18.66
CA HIS A 265 -18.31 1.86 -19.42
C HIS A 265 -17.25 1.80 -20.49
N ALA A 266 -17.68 1.22 -21.62
CA ALA A 266 -17.02 1.37 -22.89
C ALA A 266 -17.27 2.80 -23.42
N ALA A 267 -16.21 3.37 -23.94
CA ALA A 267 -16.22 4.56 -24.77
C ALA A 267 -17.18 4.40 -25.97
N GLY A 268 -17.86 5.47 -26.31
CA GLY A 268 -18.55 5.66 -27.57
C GLY A 268 -18.54 7.14 -27.91
N GLY A 269 -17.61 7.56 -28.76
CA GLY A 269 -17.70 8.82 -29.48
C GLY A 269 -18.51 8.63 -30.76
N ALA A 270 -19.23 9.68 -31.17
CA ALA A 270 -19.47 10.05 -32.56
C ALA A 270 -20.14 11.43 -32.61
N ASP A 271 -19.51 12.32 -33.40
CA ASP A 271 -20.04 13.45 -34.18
C ASP A 271 -21.56 13.70 -34.15
N VAL A 272 -21.99 14.93 -33.84
CA VAL A 272 -22.33 16.06 -34.76
C VAL A 272 -22.43 17.35 -33.92
#